data_AF-A0A853JT42-F1
#
_entry.id   AF-A0A853JT42-F1
#
_cell.length_a   1.000
_cell.length_b   1.000
_cell.length_c   1.000
_cell.angle_alpha   90.00
_cell.angle_beta   90.00
_cell.angle_gamma   90.00
#
_symmetry.space_group_name_H-M   'P 1'
#
loop_
_entity.id
_entity.type
_entity.pdbx_description
1 polymer ?
#
loop_
_entity_poly.entity_id
_entity_poly.type
_entity_poly.pdbx_seq_one_letter_code
_entity_poly.pdbx_strand_id
1 'polypeptide(L)'
;MKGIFYGLGVGPGDPDLLTVKAHKILQSADVIITPTKKMGKPSIAYRIVESHITDHTRVVEMSFPMISLSAERETLEKQWKENADEIEKILEEGKSVVFLTLGDPMVFSTYSYVMEYLLERGVEVVTLSGVPSFCNLAAQINVPLTQGEESLGIVAMTQPIEEVQQILDVHRNIVIMKVSADNKRLAEELEKRGLENSFVLVSNIGMENQSMIRDIEVLKGDIPYLSTLLIKKDYDITL
;
A
#
# COMPACT_ATOMS: atom_id res chain seq x y z
N MET A 1 -3.36 -27.25 -17.98
CA MET A 1 -2.45 -26.77 -16.91
C MET A 1 -3.24 -25.76 -16.09
N LYS A 2 -3.06 -25.70 -14.76
CA LYS A 2 -3.67 -24.63 -13.95
C LYS A 2 -3.04 -23.28 -14.36
N GLY A 3 -3.81 -22.21 -14.26
CA GLY A 3 -3.32 -20.84 -14.46
C GLY A 3 -2.40 -20.39 -13.33
N ILE A 4 -1.77 -19.23 -13.51
CA ILE A 4 -0.84 -18.62 -12.56
C ILE A 4 -1.52 -17.45 -11.85
N PHE A 5 -1.30 -17.35 -10.53
CA PHE A 5 -1.74 -16.21 -9.73
C PHE A 5 -0.63 -15.16 -9.63
N TYR A 6 -0.92 -13.94 -10.04
CA TYR A 6 0.03 -12.82 -10.02
C TYR A 6 -0.38 -11.80 -8.97
N GLY A 7 0.50 -11.48 -8.02
CA GLY A 7 0.37 -10.30 -7.18
C GLY A 7 1.10 -9.13 -7.81
N LEU A 8 0.40 -8.07 -8.20
CA LEU A 8 0.99 -7.02 -9.04
C LEU A 8 0.92 -5.65 -8.35
N GLY A 9 2.09 -5.13 -8.00
CA GLY A 9 2.25 -3.77 -7.49
C GLY A 9 2.11 -2.77 -8.63
N VAL A 10 1.09 -1.91 -8.57
CA VAL A 10 0.83 -0.89 -9.61
C VAL A 10 1.56 0.42 -9.34
N GLY A 11 2.36 0.50 -8.27
CA GLY A 11 2.98 1.75 -7.85
C GLY A 11 2.01 2.66 -7.07
N PRO A 12 2.47 3.85 -6.68
CA PRO A 12 1.83 4.63 -5.63
C PRO A 12 0.66 5.51 -6.12
N GLY A 13 0.57 5.78 -7.43
CA GLY A 13 -0.46 6.64 -8.02
C GLY A 13 -0.19 6.96 -9.49
N ASP A 14 1.04 7.31 -9.82
CA ASP A 14 1.43 7.66 -11.19
C ASP A 14 1.51 6.39 -12.07
N PRO A 15 0.72 6.28 -13.16
CA PRO A 15 0.77 5.13 -14.08
C PRO A 15 2.16 4.88 -14.69
N ASP A 16 2.99 5.91 -14.84
CA ASP A 16 4.33 5.77 -15.41
C ASP A 16 5.33 5.12 -14.44
N LEU A 17 4.96 4.95 -13.17
CA LEU A 17 5.73 4.19 -12.18
C LEU A 17 5.42 2.69 -12.20
N LEU A 18 4.56 2.23 -13.10
CA LEU A 18 4.32 0.82 -13.33
C LEU A 18 5.58 0.16 -13.90
N THR A 19 5.99 -0.97 -13.32
CA THR A 19 7.19 -1.67 -13.83
C THR A 19 6.91 -2.28 -15.20
N VAL A 20 7.93 -2.34 -16.06
CA VAL A 20 7.82 -2.94 -17.41
C VAL A 20 7.31 -4.38 -17.35
N LYS A 21 7.69 -5.16 -16.33
CA LYS A 21 7.22 -6.54 -16.16
C LYS A 21 5.74 -6.57 -15.75
N ALA A 22 5.31 -5.70 -14.85
CA ALA A 22 3.91 -5.57 -14.46
C ALA A 22 3.02 -5.19 -15.66
N HIS A 23 3.44 -4.19 -16.44
CA HIS A 23 2.73 -3.80 -17.67
C HIS A 23 2.56 -4.97 -18.64
N LYS A 24 3.62 -5.74 -18.91
CA LYS A 24 3.56 -6.91 -19.80
C LYS A 24 2.57 -7.98 -19.31
N ILE A 25 2.52 -8.24 -18.00
CA ILE A 25 1.61 -9.22 -17.43
C ILE A 25 0.16 -8.74 -17.49
N LEU A 26 -0.10 -7.46 -17.23
CA LEU A 26 -1.44 -6.87 -17.36
C LEU A 26 -2.00 -7.05 -18.77
N GLN A 27 -1.17 -6.88 -19.79
CA GLN A 27 -1.55 -7.01 -21.21
C GLN A 27 -1.93 -8.43 -21.62
N SER A 28 -1.53 -9.45 -20.85
CA SER A 28 -1.83 -10.86 -21.12
C SER A 28 -2.74 -11.50 -20.07
N ALA A 29 -3.30 -10.70 -19.15
CA ALA A 29 -4.10 -11.21 -18.05
C ALA A 29 -5.49 -11.64 -18.54
N ASP A 30 -5.90 -12.86 -18.23
CA ASP A 30 -7.26 -13.33 -18.50
C ASP A 30 -8.26 -12.69 -17.53
N VAL A 31 -7.88 -12.61 -16.25
CA VAL A 31 -8.69 -12.03 -15.19
C VAL A 31 -7.87 -11.06 -14.34
N ILE A 32 -8.44 -9.90 -14.06
CA ILE A 32 -7.90 -8.92 -13.11
C ILE A 32 -8.84 -8.83 -11.90
N ILE A 33 -8.27 -8.97 -10.71
CA ILE A 33 -8.94 -8.75 -9.44
C ILE A 33 -8.58 -7.38 -8.91
N THR A 34 -9.61 -6.59 -8.65
CA THR A 34 -9.51 -5.26 -8.03
C THR A 34 -10.10 -5.33 -6.62
N PRO A 35 -9.27 -5.38 -5.56
CA PRO A 35 -9.76 -5.39 -4.19
C PRO A 35 -10.45 -4.07 -3.85
N THR A 36 -11.65 -4.14 -3.27
CA THR A 36 -12.41 -2.95 -2.89
C THR A 36 -13.10 -3.11 -1.53
N LYS A 37 -13.26 -1.99 -0.82
CA LYS A 37 -14.09 -1.91 0.39
C LYS A 37 -15.59 -1.91 0.06
N LYS A 38 -15.96 -1.32 -1.08
CA LYS A 38 -17.34 -1.08 -1.46
C LYS A 38 -17.51 -1.39 -2.94
N MET A 39 -18.38 -2.35 -3.24
CA MET A 39 -18.69 -2.76 -4.60
C MET A 39 -19.29 -1.63 -5.44
N GLY A 40 -19.06 -1.68 -6.75
CA GLY A 40 -19.58 -0.73 -7.74
C GLY A 40 -18.79 0.58 -7.81
N LYS A 41 -17.60 0.63 -7.21
CA LYS A 41 -16.65 1.73 -7.36
C LYS A 41 -15.26 1.19 -7.66
N PRO A 42 -14.63 1.64 -8.76
CA PRO A 42 -13.28 1.23 -9.10
C PRO A 42 -12.29 1.50 -7.95
N SER A 43 -11.44 0.52 -7.66
CA SER A 43 -10.36 0.72 -6.70
C SER A 43 -9.33 1.72 -7.25
N ILE A 44 -8.56 2.32 -6.35
CA ILE A 44 -7.48 3.22 -6.75
C ILE A 44 -6.43 2.47 -7.58
N ALA A 45 -6.08 1.25 -7.18
CA ALA A 45 -5.13 0.43 -7.93
C ALA A 45 -5.61 0.15 -9.36
N TYR A 46 -6.91 -0.10 -9.55
CA TYR A 46 -7.50 -0.27 -10.88
C TYR A 46 -7.41 1.01 -11.71
N ARG A 47 -7.76 2.17 -11.13
CA ARG A 47 -7.71 3.46 -11.85
C ARG A 47 -6.32 3.81 -12.38
N ILE A 48 -5.25 3.38 -11.68
CA ILE A 48 -3.86 3.61 -12.12
C ILE A 48 -3.57 2.85 -13.42
N VAL A 49 -4.13 1.65 -13.58
CA VAL A 49 -3.80 0.75 -14.69
C VAL A 49 -4.91 0.60 -15.72
N GLU A 50 -6.05 1.27 -15.55
CA GLU A 50 -7.24 1.13 -16.40
C GLU A 50 -6.91 1.35 -17.89
N SER A 51 -6.07 2.35 -18.21
CA SER A 51 -5.60 2.62 -19.58
C SER A 51 -4.65 1.57 -20.15
N HIS A 52 -4.16 0.66 -19.31
CA HIS A 52 -3.28 -0.45 -19.65
C HIS A 52 -3.99 -1.81 -19.62
N ILE A 53 -5.31 -1.85 -19.41
CA ILE A 53 -6.10 -3.08 -19.47
C ILE A 53 -6.71 -3.22 -20.86
N THR A 54 -6.65 -4.43 -21.40
CA THR A 54 -7.18 -4.77 -22.72
C THR A 54 -8.63 -5.23 -22.65
N ASP A 55 -9.41 -5.01 -23.72
CA ASP A 55 -10.85 -5.34 -23.78
C ASP A 55 -11.19 -6.82 -23.55
N HIS A 56 -10.24 -7.73 -23.75
CA HIS A 56 -10.43 -9.17 -23.54
C HIS A 56 -10.28 -9.60 -22.08
N THR A 57 -9.75 -8.73 -21.22
CA THR A 57 -9.49 -9.03 -19.81
C THR A 57 -10.78 -8.89 -18.99
N ARG A 58 -11.16 -9.94 -18.25
CA ARG A 58 -12.29 -9.87 -17.33
C ARG A 58 -11.85 -9.19 -16.03
N VAL A 59 -12.49 -8.09 -15.67
CA VAL A 59 -12.26 -7.41 -14.39
C VAL A 59 -13.28 -7.92 -13.35
N VAL A 60 -12.78 -8.36 -12.19
CA VAL A 60 -13.57 -8.84 -11.05
C VAL A 60 -13.27 -7.95 -9.85
N GLU A 61 -14.28 -7.24 -9.38
CA GLU A 61 -14.21 -6.58 -8.09
C GLU A 61 -14.36 -7.61 -6.97
N MET A 62 -13.47 -7.56 -5.98
CA MET A 62 -13.47 -8.51 -4.87
C MET A 62 -13.52 -7.77 -3.54
N SER A 63 -14.40 -8.21 -2.65
CA SER A 63 -14.64 -7.53 -1.36
C SER A 63 -13.50 -7.80 -0.39
N PHE A 64 -12.92 -6.71 0.13
CA PHE A 64 -11.97 -6.72 1.25
C PHE A 64 -12.46 -5.73 2.30
N PRO A 65 -13.18 -6.19 3.34
CA PRO A 65 -13.70 -5.32 4.38
C PRO A 65 -12.54 -4.69 5.17
N MET A 66 -12.61 -3.37 5.36
CA MET A 66 -11.71 -2.62 6.25
C MET A 66 -12.32 -2.54 7.65
N ILE A 67 -12.18 -3.63 8.40
CA ILE A 67 -12.60 -3.79 9.79
C ILE A 67 -11.39 -4.10 10.67
N SER A 68 -11.56 -4.02 12.00
CA SER A 68 -10.45 -4.23 12.93
C SER A 68 -9.94 -5.66 12.85
N LEU A 69 -8.66 -5.82 12.49
CA LEU A 69 -8.05 -7.13 12.36
C LEU A 69 -7.95 -7.85 13.71
N SER A 70 -7.76 -7.12 14.81
CA SER A 70 -7.69 -7.71 16.15
C SER A 70 -9.08 -8.09 16.69
N ALA A 71 -10.12 -7.32 16.37
CA ALA A 71 -11.45 -7.56 16.91
C ALA A 71 -12.30 -8.53 16.07
N GLU A 72 -12.09 -8.58 14.76
CA GLU A 72 -12.93 -9.32 13.80
C GLU A 72 -12.13 -10.31 12.96
N ARG A 73 -11.06 -10.86 13.54
CA ARG A 73 -10.10 -11.74 12.85
C ARG A 73 -10.76 -12.94 12.16
N GLU A 74 -11.63 -13.65 12.86
CA GLU A 74 -12.30 -14.84 12.32
C GLU A 74 -13.16 -14.50 11.09
N THR A 75 -13.86 -13.36 11.13
CA THR A 75 -14.66 -12.86 10.00
C THR A 75 -13.78 -12.55 8.80
N LEU A 76 -12.63 -11.90 9.03
CA LEU A 76 -11.66 -11.58 7.98
C LEU A 76 -11.02 -12.83 7.37
N GLU A 77 -10.55 -13.77 8.20
CA GLU A 77 -9.94 -15.01 7.75
C GLU A 77 -10.92 -15.85 6.92
N LYS A 78 -12.19 -15.90 7.34
CA LYS A 78 -13.25 -16.53 6.54
C LYS A 78 -13.39 -15.87 5.17
N GLN A 79 -13.45 -14.54 5.11
CA GLN A 79 -13.57 -13.81 3.84
C GLN A 79 -12.35 -14.03 2.95
N TRP A 80 -11.14 -14.01 3.51
CA TRP A 80 -9.91 -14.22 2.74
C TRP A 80 -9.82 -15.64 2.18
N LYS A 81 -10.26 -16.63 2.96
CA LYS A 81 -10.37 -18.01 2.48
C LYS A 81 -11.39 -18.14 1.36
N GLU A 82 -12.56 -17.53 1.49
CA GLU A 82 -13.59 -17.51 0.43
C GLU A 82 -13.09 -16.82 -0.84
N ASN A 83 -12.36 -15.71 -0.70
CA ASN A 83 -11.71 -15.01 -1.82
C ASN A 83 -10.66 -15.91 -2.50
N ALA A 84 -9.86 -16.63 -1.72
CA ALA A 84 -8.90 -17.61 -2.24
C ALA A 84 -9.60 -18.77 -2.98
N ASP A 85 -10.74 -19.27 -2.46
CA ASP A 85 -11.55 -20.29 -3.12
C ASP A 85 -12.08 -19.81 -4.48
N GLU A 86 -12.50 -18.54 -4.58
CA GLU A 86 -12.95 -17.96 -5.85
C GLU A 86 -11.82 -17.81 -6.86
N ILE A 87 -10.65 -17.34 -6.41
CA ILE A 87 -9.45 -17.23 -7.25
C ILE A 87 -9.02 -18.60 -7.77
N GLU A 88 -8.95 -19.59 -6.90
CA GLU A 88 -8.49 -20.93 -7.26
C GLU A 88 -9.38 -21.57 -8.34
N LYS A 89 -10.70 -21.41 -8.25
CA LYS A 89 -11.64 -21.88 -9.29
C LYS A 89 -11.32 -21.29 -10.66
N ILE A 90 -10.97 -20.00 -10.72
CA ILE A 90 -10.59 -19.34 -11.97
C ILE A 90 -9.27 -19.90 -12.50
N LEU A 91 -8.29 -20.13 -11.62
CA LEU A 91 -7.01 -20.73 -11.99
C LEU A 91 -7.17 -22.17 -12.49
N GLU A 92 -8.14 -22.92 -11.96
CA GLU A 92 -8.45 -24.29 -12.41
C GLU A 92 -9.00 -24.35 -13.84
N GLU A 93 -9.59 -23.27 -14.33
CA GLU A 93 -9.96 -23.11 -15.74
C GLU A 93 -8.75 -22.89 -16.67
N GLY A 94 -7.53 -22.82 -16.11
CA GLY A 94 -6.29 -22.54 -16.85
C GLY A 94 -6.06 -21.05 -17.12
N LYS A 95 -6.85 -20.15 -16.51
CA LYS A 95 -6.77 -18.70 -16.69
C LYS A 95 -5.76 -18.08 -15.74
N SER A 96 -4.96 -17.16 -16.24
CA SER A 96 -4.11 -16.29 -15.43
C SER A 96 -4.94 -15.27 -14.65
N VAL A 97 -4.62 -15.08 -13.38
CA VAL A 97 -5.31 -14.14 -12.50
C VAL A 97 -4.33 -13.13 -11.95
N VAL A 98 -4.56 -11.85 -12.20
CA VAL A 98 -3.77 -10.74 -11.66
C VAL A 98 -4.53 -10.08 -10.52
N PHE A 99 -3.94 -10.04 -9.34
CA PHE A 99 -4.43 -9.27 -8.20
C PHE A 99 -3.72 -7.91 -8.17
N LEU A 100 -4.49 -6.83 -8.30
CA LEU A 100 -3.95 -5.47 -8.27
C LEU A 100 -3.70 -4.99 -6.85
N THR A 101 -2.57 -4.30 -6.70
CA THR A 101 -2.09 -3.83 -5.40
C THR A 101 -1.53 -2.44 -5.51
N LEU A 102 -2.11 -1.48 -4.78
CA LEU A 102 -1.56 -0.12 -4.68
C LEU A 102 -0.19 -0.16 -4.01
N GLY A 103 0.79 0.54 -4.57
CA GLY A 103 2.17 0.51 -4.11
C GLY A 103 2.82 -0.83 -4.44
N ASP A 104 3.22 -1.55 -3.39
CA ASP A 104 3.93 -2.83 -3.47
C ASP A 104 3.13 -3.95 -2.79
N PRO A 105 3.01 -5.16 -3.37
CA PRO A 105 2.21 -6.25 -2.78
C PRO A 105 2.76 -6.79 -1.46
N MET A 106 4.04 -6.56 -1.15
CA MET A 106 4.72 -7.03 0.04
C MET A 106 4.82 -5.97 1.15
N VAL A 107 4.18 -4.80 0.96
CA VAL A 107 4.20 -3.68 1.91
C VAL A 107 2.76 -3.33 2.32
N PHE A 108 2.36 -3.73 3.54
CA PHE A 108 1.05 -3.42 4.14
C PHE A 108 -0.18 -3.70 3.26
N SER A 109 -0.09 -4.71 2.41
CA SER A 109 -1.11 -5.05 1.43
C SER A 109 -2.10 -6.10 1.93
N THR A 110 -3.34 -6.07 1.45
CA THR A 110 -4.33 -7.15 1.66
C THR A 110 -4.08 -8.37 0.77
N TYR A 111 -3.26 -8.24 -0.26
CA TYR A 111 -2.85 -9.34 -1.14
C TYR A 111 -2.25 -10.51 -0.36
N SER A 112 -1.43 -10.23 0.66
CA SER A 112 -0.70 -11.25 1.42
C SER A 112 -1.63 -12.27 2.07
N TYR A 113 -2.79 -11.82 2.58
CA TYR A 113 -3.75 -12.71 3.25
C TYR A 113 -4.34 -13.77 2.32
N VAL A 114 -4.59 -13.43 1.06
CA VAL A 114 -5.10 -14.40 0.07
C VAL A 114 -3.95 -15.23 -0.51
N MET A 115 -2.79 -14.61 -0.72
CA MET A 115 -1.58 -15.28 -1.18
C MET A 115 -1.20 -16.46 -0.28
N GLU A 116 -1.27 -16.29 1.05
CA GLU A 116 -0.97 -17.35 2.03
C GLU A 116 -1.82 -18.61 1.79
N TYR A 117 -3.14 -18.48 1.69
CA TYR A 117 -4.02 -19.61 1.42
C TYR A 117 -3.76 -20.28 0.06
N LEU A 118 -3.43 -19.50 -0.97
CA LEU A 118 -3.14 -20.06 -2.30
C LEU A 118 -1.82 -20.84 -2.31
N LEU A 119 -0.78 -20.31 -1.64
CA LEU A 119 0.50 -21.00 -1.49
C LEU A 119 0.35 -22.31 -0.72
N GLU A 120 -0.41 -22.33 0.38
CA GLU A 120 -0.71 -23.55 1.16
C GLU A 120 -1.37 -24.65 0.31
N ARG A 121 -2.12 -24.26 -0.72
CA ARG A 121 -2.81 -25.17 -1.65
C ARG A 121 -1.95 -25.59 -2.85
N GLY A 122 -0.70 -25.13 -2.90
CA GLY A 122 0.23 -25.45 -4.00
C GLY A 122 -0.09 -24.71 -5.30
N VAL A 123 -0.81 -23.58 -5.24
CA VAL A 123 -1.01 -22.71 -6.40
C VAL A 123 0.32 -22.06 -6.79
N GLU A 124 0.60 -21.97 -8.09
CA GLU A 124 1.74 -21.22 -8.60
C GLU A 124 1.48 -19.72 -8.45
N VAL A 125 2.31 -19.06 -7.64
CA VAL A 125 2.22 -17.63 -7.34
C VAL A 125 3.45 -16.89 -7.84
N VAL A 126 3.24 -15.76 -8.51
CA VAL A 126 4.28 -14.84 -8.94
C VAL A 126 3.98 -13.44 -8.42
N THR A 127 4.78 -12.97 -7.46
CA THR A 127 4.65 -11.61 -6.93
C THR A 127 5.59 -10.66 -7.66
N LEU A 128 5.05 -9.55 -8.18
CA LEU A 128 5.80 -8.46 -8.78
C LEU A 128 5.78 -7.25 -7.88
N SER A 129 6.97 -6.85 -7.44
CA SER A 129 7.15 -5.61 -6.71
C SER A 129 6.67 -4.40 -7.52
N GLY A 130 6.11 -3.44 -6.79
CA GLY A 130 5.77 -2.11 -7.28
C GLY A 130 6.55 -1.05 -6.50
N VAL A 131 6.47 0.21 -6.93
CA VAL A 131 7.14 1.30 -6.20
C VAL A 131 6.34 1.61 -4.93
N PRO A 132 6.90 1.45 -3.71
CA PRO A 132 6.22 1.84 -2.48
C PRO A 132 6.01 3.35 -2.39
N SER A 133 4.93 3.80 -1.75
CA SER A 133 4.60 5.23 -1.62
C SER A 133 5.73 6.05 -0.99
N PHE A 134 6.39 5.52 0.04
CA PHE A 134 7.47 6.21 0.74
C PHE A 134 8.77 6.29 -0.08
N CYS A 135 9.03 5.33 -0.98
CA CYS A 135 10.16 5.43 -1.91
C CYS A 135 9.92 6.55 -2.93
N ASN A 136 8.71 6.65 -3.46
CA ASN A 136 8.36 7.73 -4.38
C ASN A 136 8.34 9.09 -3.67
N LEU A 137 7.91 9.14 -2.40
CA LEU A 137 7.97 10.36 -1.58
C LEU A 137 9.41 10.85 -1.49
N ALA A 138 10.32 9.99 -1.04
CA ALA A 138 11.75 10.29 -0.94
C ALA A 138 12.35 10.78 -2.27
N ALA A 139 11.98 10.13 -3.38
CA ALA A 139 12.40 10.53 -4.71
C ALA A 139 11.88 11.93 -5.10
N GLN A 140 10.59 12.23 -4.86
CA GLN A 140 9.99 13.53 -5.20
C GLN A 140 10.64 14.71 -4.47
N ILE A 141 11.12 14.49 -3.24
CA ILE A 141 11.80 15.54 -2.45
C ILE A 141 13.33 15.49 -2.58
N ASN A 142 13.88 14.56 -3.37
CA ASN A 142 15.34 14.34 -3.50
C ASN A 142 16.05 14.12 -2.16
N VAL A 143 15.38 13.49 -1.19
CA VAL A 143 15.96 13.13 0.11
C VAL A 143 15.98 11.61 0.23
N PRO A 144 17.15 10.97 0.30
CA PRO A 144 17.23 9.53 0.47
C PRO A 144 16.63 9.09 1.81
N LEU A 145 15.93 7.95 1.80
CA LEU A 145 15.39 7.35 3.03
C LEU A 145 16.51 7.01 4.02
N THR A 146 17.66 6.57 3.52
CA THR A 146 18.86 6.24 4.32
C THR A 146 20.14 6.56 3.56
N GLN A 147 21.22 6.89 4.27
CA GLN A 147 22.58 6.99 3.74
C GLN A 147 23.59 6.37 4.73
N GLY A 148 24.65 5.75 4.21
CA GLY A 148 25.71 5.16 5.04
C GLY A 148 25.18 4.12 6.03
N GLU A 149 25.41 4.35 7.33
CA GLU A 149 25.01 3.45 8.42
C GLU A 149 23.67 3.84 9.08
N GLU A 150 22.86 4.66 8.41
CA GLU A 150 21.57 5.06 8.93
C GLU A 150 20.53 3.93 8.97
N SER A 151 19.73 3.92 10.03
CA SER A 151 18.60 3.01 10.18
C SER A 151 17.29 3.64 9.67
N LEU A 152 16.39 2.79 9.17
CA LEU A 152 15.04 3.15 8.74
C LEU A 152 14.01 2.36 9.55
N GLY A 153 13.08 3.08 10.18
CA GLY A 153 11.88 2.49 10.76
C GLY A 153 10.69 2.67 9.81
N ILE A 154 9.88 1.65 9.62
CA ILE A 154 8.62 1.73 8.88
C ILE A 154 7.50 1.21 9.77
N VAL A 155 6.54 2.07 10.09
CA VAL A 155 5.42 1.74 10.98
C VAL A 155 4.11 2.29 10.40
N ALA A 156 2.97 1.73 10.80
CA ALA A 156 1.66 2.25 10.42
C ALA A 156 0.93 2.78 11.66
N MET A 157 0.19 3.88 11.52
CA MET A 157 -0.62 4.44 12.63
C MET A 157 -1.81 3.57 13.05
N THR A 158 -1.99 2.42 12.40
CA THR A 158 -2.95 1.39 12.85
C THR A 158 -2.38 0.50 13.97
N GLN A 159 -1.07 0.59 14.25
CA GLN A 159 -0.42 -0.13 15.35
C GLN A 159 -0.69 0.55 16.69
N PRO A 160 -0.53 -0.16 17.83
CA PRO A 160 -0.51 0.46 19.14
C PRO A 160 0.47 1.63 19.20
N ILE A 161 0.09 2.71 19.88
CA ILE A 161 0.90 3.93 19.91
C ILE A 161 2.28 3.70 20.53
N GLU A 162 2.38 2.73 21.45
CA GLU A 162 3.64 2.34 22.09
C GLU A 162 4.66 1.79 21.07
N GLU A 163 4.21 1.07 20.05
CA GLU A 163 5.09 0.58 18.97
C GLU A 163 5.58 1.73 18.09
N VAL A 164 4.69 2.68 17.79
CA VAL A 164 5.05 3.90 17.04
C VAL A 164 6.10 4.70 17.82
N GLN A 165 5.91 4.87 19.14
CA GLN A 165 6.85 5.55 20.03
C GLN A 165 8.23 4.87 20.03
N GLN A 166 8.28 3.54 20.13
CA GLN A 166 9.55 2.80 20.08
C GLN A 166 10.30 3.04 18.77
N ILE A 167 9.60 3.01 17.63
CA ILE A 167 10.20 3.30 16.33
C ILE A 167 10.69 4.76 16.26
N LEU A 168 9.88 5.69 16.76
CA LEU A 168 10.25 7.11 16.87
C LEU A 168 11.47 7.31 17.75
N ASP A 169 11.71 6.48 18.76
CA ASP A 169 12.83 6.66 19.69
C ASP A 169 14.13 6.03 19.16
N VAL A 170 14.04 4.88 18.47
CA VAL A 170 15.21 4.10 18.02
C VAL A 170 15.75 4.53 16.65
N HIS A 171 14.90 5.01 15.76
CA HIS A 171 15.29 5.32 14.37
C HIS A 171 15.51 6.81 14.13
N ARG A 172 16.38 7.14 13.17
CA ARG A 172 16.62 8.52 12.70
C ARG A 172 15.75 8.89 11.49
N ASN A 173 15.50 7.89 10.65
CA ASN A 173 14.64 7.99 9.48
C ASN A 173 13.41 7.13 9.75
N ILE A 174 12.21 7.72 9.72
CA ILE A 174 10.98 6.99 10.00
C ILE A 174 9.97 7.25 8.90
N VAL A 175 9.42 6.18 8.34
CA VAL A 175 8.22 6.22 7.51
C VAL A 175 7.03 5.83 8.37
N ILE A 176 6.02 6.68 8.40
CA ILE A 176 4.74 6.42 9.04
C ILE A 176 3.66 6.33 7.95
N MET A 177 3.07 5.14 7.81
CA MET A 177 2.00 4.86 6.86
C MET A 177 0.63 4.95 7.53
N LYS A 178 -0.42 5.10 6.70
CA LYS A 178 -1.83 5.15 7.15
C LYS A 178 -2.04 6.23 8.21
N VAL A 179 -1.40 7.39 8.03
CA VAL A 179 -1.34 8.47 9.03
C VAL A 179 -2.74 8.90 9.49
N SER A 180 -3.74 8.83 8.61
CA SER A 180 -5.14 9.19 8.90
C SER A 180 -5.81 8.30 9.95
N ALA A 181 -5.20 7.20 10.36
CA ALA A 181 -5.75 6.32 11.39
C ALA A 181 -5.75 7.00 12.78
N ASP A 182 -4.70 7.77 13.10
CA ASP A 182 -4.61 8.54 14.35
C ASP A 182 -3.62 9.72 14.24
N ASN A 183 -3.87 10.61 13.26
CA ASN A 183 -2.97 11.72 12.96
C ASN A 183 -2.83 12.72 14.11
N LYS A 184 -3.89 12.92 14.91
CA LYS A 184 -3.87 13.84 16.05
C LYS A 184 -2.93 13.33 17.13
N ARG A 185 -2.98 12.04 17.45
CA ARG A 185 -2.01 11.44 18.38
C ARG A 185 -0.59 11.53 17.84
N LEU A 186 -0.40 11.29 16.54
CA LEU A 186 0.92 11.45 15.94
C LEU A 186 1.45 12.89 16.12
N ALA A 187 0.61 13.91 15.91
CA ALA A 187 1.00 15.30 16.13
C ALA A 187 1.50 15.53 17.57
N GLU A 188 0.76 15.05 18.57
CA GLU A 188 1.17 15.14 19.98
C GLU A 188 2.53 14.46 20.22
N GLU A 189 2.80 13.29 19.62
CA GLU A 189 4.05 12.58 19.80
C GLU A 189 5.24 13.27 19.12
N LEU A 190 5.02 13.95 17.99
CA LEU A 190 6.04 14.76 17.32
C LEU A 190 6.36 16.02 18.14
N GLU A 191 5.36 16.75 18.60
CA GLU A 191 5.54 17.96 19.43
C GLU A 191 6.28 17.65 20.75
N LYS A 192 5.90 16.55 21.43
CA LYS A 192 6.59 16.11 22.66
C LYS A 192 8.09 15.84 22.45
N ARG A 193 8.49 15.52 21.22
CA ARG A 193 9.88 15.18 20.86
C ARG A 193 10.62 16.31 20.14
N GLY A 194 9.98 17.47 19.93
CA GLY A 194 10.58 18.56 19.15
C GLY A 194 10.76 18.22 17.66
N LEU A 195 9.92 17.34 17.11
CA LEU A 195 9.99 16.84 15.73
C LEU A 195 8.98 17.52 14.80
N GLU A 196 8.31 18.59 15.25
CA GLU A 196 7.27 19.29 14.50
C GLU A 196 7.77 19.88 13.17
N ASN A 197 9.06 20.14 13.04
CA ASN A 197 9.70 20.64 11.81
C ASN A 197 10.54 19.57 11.08
N SER A 198 10.49 18.32 11.54
CA SER A 198 11.35 17.23 11.05
C SER A 198 10.59 16.21 10.20
N PHE A 199 9.39 16.55 9.72
CA PHE A 199 8.60 15.67 8.86
C PHE A 199 8.10 16.33 7.56
N VAL A 200 7.76 15.48 6.60
CA VAL A 200 6.93 15.83 5.45
C VAL A 200 5.79 14.82 5.31
N LEU A 201 4.57 15.31 5.23
CA LEU A 201 3.37 14.54 4.94
C LEU A 201 3.07 14.65 3.45
N VAL A 202 2.91 13.52 2.77
CA VAL A 202 2.36 13.48 1.41
C VAL A 202 1.03 12.74 1.43
N SER A 203 0.03 13.29 0.76
CA SER A 203 -1.27 12.66 0.52
C SER A 203 -1.48 12.44 -0.97
N ASN A 204 -2.08 11.31 -1.34
CA ASN A 204 -2.40 10.92 -2.72
C ASN A 204 -1.19 11.03 -3.68
N ILE A 205 -0.03 10.53 -3.25
CA ILE A 205 1.21 10.66 -4.01
C ILE A 205 1.09 10.06 -5.42
N GLY A 206 1.49 10.82 -6.44
CA GLY A 206 1.38 10.46 -7.86
C GLY A 206 -0.02 10.63 -8.46
N MET A 207 -1.00 11.15 -7.71
CA MET A 207 -2.36 11.40 -8.20
C MET A 207 -2.60 12.90 -8.43
N GLU A 208 -3.63 13.24 -9.22
CA GLU A 208 -3.96 14.64 -9.55
C GLU A 208 -4.18 15.54 -8.33
N ASN A 209 -4.70 14.99 -7.25
CA ASN A 209 -4.96 15.69 -5.99
C ASN A 209 -3.87 15.44 -4.93
N GLN A 210 -2.62 15.22 -5.37
CA GLN A 210 -1.47 15.13 -4.48
C GLN A 210 -1.32 16.42 -3.65
N SER A 211 -1.02 16.26 -2.37
CA SER A 211 -0.57 17.37 -1.51
C SER A 211 0.69 16.97 -0.73
N MET A 212 1.55 17.96 -0.46
CA MET A 212 2.77 17.78 0.32
C MET A 212 2.89 18.92 1.33
N ILE A 213 2.86 18.58 2.62
CA ILE A 213 2.71 19.55 3.72
C ILE A 213 3.73 19.23 4.81
N ARG A 214 4.37 20.27 5.35
CA ARG A 214 5.36 20.20 6.43
C ARG A 214 4.92 20.90 7.71
N ASP A 215 3.75 21.55 7.67
CA ASP A 215 3.15 22.22 8.82
C ASP A 215 2.41 21.20 9.68
N ILE A 216 2.78 21.10 10.96
CA ILE A 216 2.16 20.18 11.93
C ILE A 216 0.66 20.40 12.13
N GLU A 217 0.15 21.61 11.86
CA GLU A 217 -1.29 21.90 11.97
C GLU A 217 -2.13 20.99 11.07
N VAL A 218 -1.59 20.50 9.95
CA VAL A 218 -2.30 19.54 9.09
C VAL A 218 -2.66 18.26 9.83
N LEU A 219 -1.79 17.80 10.76
CA LEU A 219 -2.01 16.58 11.53
C LEU A 219 -3.05 16.76 12.64
N LYS A 220 -3.44 18.00 12.96
CA LYS A 220 -4.50 18.28 13.93
C LYS A 220 -5.90 18.29 13.29
N GLY A 221 -5.96 18.36 11.95
CA GLY A 221 -7.19 18.34 11.17
C GLY A 221 -7.58 16.95 10.64
N ASP A 222 -8.41 16.95 9.59
CA ASP A 222 -8.73 15.74 8.82
C ASP A 222 -7.74 15.61 7.66
N ILE A 223 -7.19 14.41 7.47
CA ILE A 223 -6.25 14.13 6.38
C ILE A 223 -6.76 13.02 5.46
N PRO A 224 -6.38 13.03 4.17
CA PRO A 224 -6.75 11.95 3.24
C PRO A 224 -6.29 10.57 3.72
N TYR A 225 -7.04 9.53 3.37
CA TYR A 225 -6.71 8.14 3.72
C TYR A 225 -5.32 7.71 3.22
N LEU A 226 -4.98 8.07 1.98
CA LEU A 226 -3.69 7.76 1.37
C LEU A 226 -2.64 8.79 1.76
N SER A 227 -2.30 8.82 3.05
CA SER A 227 -1.28 9.71 3.59
C SER A 227 -0.10 8.93 4.16
N THR A 228 1.09 9.33 3.76
CA THR A 228 2.39 8.81 4.23
C THR A 228 3.21 9.96 4.77
N LEU A 229 3.83 9.79 5.93
CA LEU A 229 4.67 10.79 6.57
C LEU A 229 6.10 10.25 6.66
N LEU A 230 7.07 11.06 6.22
CA LEU A 230 8.49 10.77 6.36
C LEU A 230 9.10 11.72 7.39
N ILE A 231 9.76 11.17 8.40
CA ILE A 231 10.51 11.90 9.42
C ILE A 231 12.00 11.73 9.13
N LYS A 232 12.73 12.85 9.14
CA LYS A 232 14.18 12.90 9.05
C LYS A 232 14.71 13.80 10.17
N LYS A 233 15.19 13.19 11.27
CA LYS A 233 15.59 13.95 12.47
C LYS A 233 16.83 14.82 12.27
N ASP A 234 17.77 14.35 11.44
CA ASP A 234 19.09 14.98 11.27
C ASP A 234 19.22 15.78 9.95
N TYR A 235 18.12 15.95 9.21
CA TYR A 235 18.13 16.61 7.90
C TYR A 235 17.16 17.78 7.89
N ASP A 236 17.58 18.88 7.29
CA ASP A 236 16.67 19.94 6.91
C ASP A 236 15.86 19.47 5.69
N ILE A 237 14.61 19.09 5.96
CA ILE A 237 13.65 18.71 4.93
C ILE A 237 12.66 19.84 4.64
N THR A 238 12.92 21.07 5.11
CA THR A 238 12.05 22.24 4.87
C THR A 238 12.37 22.99 3.57
N LEU A 239 13.49 22.66 2.93
CA LEU A 239 13.84 23.06 1.56
C LEU A 239 12.96 22.34 0.52
#